data_AF-A0A6J4LSE6-F1
#
_entry.id   AF-A0A6J4LSE6-F1
#
_cell.length_a   1.000
_cell.length_b   1.000
_cell.length_c   1.000
_cell.angle_alpha   90.00
_cell.angle_beta   90.00
_cell.angle_gamma   90.00
#
_symmetry.space_group_name_H-M   'P 1'
#
loop_
_entity.id
_entity.type
_entity.pdbx_description
1 polymer ?
#
loop_
_entity_poly.entity_id
_entity_poly.type
_entity_poly.pdbx_seq_one_letter_code
_entity_poly.pdbx_strand_id
1 'polypeptide(L)'
;MSLHLFSTPVQCTRCGTVMDDPTADRCTNCGNLLKERRTPRRLAGVEARYGSLRVLLNAIRFIAVLVLLLGGLVFFATLGDDGQSPVETGLVLVGAIVIAVAMLALAGIFVLMMDMEENTRSSFRLQQLILEELEAARGVTPDEVDAVPPPAGAA
;
A
#
# COMPACT_ATOMS: atom_id res chain seq x y z
N MET A 1 18.84 -27.17 0.44
CA MET A 1 18.39 -26.35 1.58
C MET A 1 16.92 -26.02 1.37
N SER A 2 16.03 -26.77 2.01
CA SER A 2 14.57 -26.62 1.92
C SER A 2 14.13 -25.41 2.73
N LEU A 3 13.57 -24.41 2.05
CA LEU A 3 12.81 -23.33 2.67
C LEU A 3 11.55 -23.94 3.27
N HIS A 4 11.61 -24.33 4.54
CA HIS A 4 10.42 -24.59 5.35
C HIS A 4 9.70 -23.26 5.54
N LEU A 5 8.88 -22.90 4.55
CA LEU A 5 7.75 -22.00 4.75
C LEU A 5 6.94 -22.65 5.87
N PHE A 6 6.94 -22.04 7.05
CA PHE A 6 5.99 -22.37 8.10
C PHE A 6 4.59 -22.27 7.49
N SER A 7 4.03 -23.41 7.10
CA SER A 7 2.65 -23.55 6.65
C SER A 7 1.79 -23.29 7.87
N THR A 8 1.39 -22.03 8.08
CA THR A 8 0.43 -21.72 9.12
C THR A 8 -0.85 -22.50 8.78
N PRO A 9 -1.30 -23.40 9.66
CA PRO A 9 -2.45 -24.24 9.38
C PRO A 9 -3.68 -23.36 9.18
N VAL A 10 -4.48 -23.67 8.16
CA VAL A 10 -5.66 -22.88 7.78
C VAL A 10 -6.89 -23.52 8.39
N GLN A 11 -7.66 -22.76 9.18
CA GLN A 11 -8.88 -23.25 9.78
C GLN A 11 -10.08 -22.94 8.88
N CYS A 12 -10.88 -23.94 8.54
CA CYS A 12 -12.09 -23.73 7.78
C CYS A 12 -13.13 -22.96 8.60
N THR A 13 -13.61 -21.82 8.10
CA THR A 13 -14.60 -20.97 8.79
C THR A 13 -15.98 -21.61 8.95
N ARG A 14 -16.27 -22.68 8.21
CA ARG A 14 -17.59 -23.33 8.20
C ARG A 14 -17.69 -24.54 9.13
N CYS A 15 -16.68 -25.40 9.13
CA CYS A 15 -16.67 -26.63 9.93
C CYS A 15 -15.57 -26.66 11.00
N GLY A 16 -14.72 -25.64 11.07
CA GLY A 16 -13.67 -25.53 12.08
C GLY A 16 -12.49 -26.49 11.93
N THR A 17 -12.48 -27.36 10.91
CA THR A 17 -11.34 -28.26 10.67
C THR A 17 -10.12 -27.46 10.25
N VAL A 18 -9.02 -27.78 10.91
CA VAL A 18 -7.69 -27.22 10.66
C VAL A 18 -7.02 -28.07 9.60
N MET A 19 -6.51 -27.44 8.55
CA MET A 19 -5.80 -28.10 7.46
C MET A 19 -4.33 -27.69 7.43
N ASP A 20 -3.46 -28.70 7.38
CA ASP A 20 -2.00 -28.53 7.34
C ASP A 20 -1.47 -28.37 5.91
N ASP A 21 -2.20 -28.87 4.90
CA ASP A 21 -1.80 -28.79 3.50
C ASP A 21 -2.06 -27.38 2.94
N PRO A 22 -0.99 -26.60 2.65
CA PRO A 22 -1.12 -25.25 2.13
C PRO A 22 -1.47 -25.23 0.63
N THR A 23 -1.62 -26.37 -0.03
CA THR A 23 -1.98 -26.48 -1.45
C THR A 23 -3.48 -26.73 -1.68
N ALA A 24 -4.22 -27.12 -0.65
CA ALA A 24 -5.66 -27.37 -0.75
C ALA A 24 -6.48 -26.07 -0.84
N ASP A 25 -7.31 -25.94 -1.87
CA ASP A 25 -8.19 -24.77 -2.07
C ASP A 25 -9.59 -24.97 -1.45
N ARG A 26 -9.90 -26.22 -1.08
CA ARG A 26 -11.16 -26.63 -0.45
C ARG A 26 -10.88 -27.38 0.82
N CYS A 27 -11.78 -27.21 1.79
CA CYS A 27 -11.76 -27.99 3.00
C CYS A 27 -12.08 -29.46 2.68
N THR A 28 -11.21 -30.39 3.07
CA THR A 28 -11.42 -31.84 2.88
C THR A 28 -12.64 -32.38 3.61
N ASN A 29 -13.08 -31.71 4.68
CA ASN A 29 -14.21 -32.19 5.49
C ASN A 29 -15.57 -31.69 4.99
N CYS A 30 -15.68 -30.43 4.56
CA CYS A 30 -16.98 -29.84 4.19
C CYS A 30 -17.06 -29.33 2.75
N GLY A 31 -16.00 -29.48 1.96
CA GLY A 31 -15.92 -29.01 0.57
C GLY A 31 -15.96 -27.48 0.42
N ASN A 32 -16.06 -26.72 1.52
CA ASN A 32 -16.14 -25.27 1.46
C ASN A 32 -14.81 -24.67 0.99
N LEU A 33 -14.90 -23.67 0.11
CA LEU A 33 -13.74 -22.92 -0.34
C LEU A 33 -13.03 -22.28 0.86
N LEU A 34 -11.74 -22.56 0.99
CA LEU A 34 -10.88 -21.92 1.98
C LEU A 34 -10.54 -20.52 1.45
N LYS A 35 -11.54 -19.61 1.49
CA LYS A 35 -11.45 -18.23 0.98
C LYS A 35 -10.33 -17.39 1.63
N GLU A 36 -9.71 -17.87 2.70
CA GLU A 36 -8.62 -17.18 3.40
C GLU A 36 -7.22 -17.46 2.86
N ARG A 37 -7.08 -18.02 1.65
CA ARG A 37 -5.84 -17.85 0.88
C ARG A 37 -5.70 -16.39 0.47
N ARG A 38 -5.09 -15.60 1.35
CA ARG A 38 -4.47 -14.29 1.09
C ARG A 38 -5.42 -13.08 1.03
N THR A 39 -6.07 -12.73 2.13
CA THR A 39 -5.82 -11.36 2.59
C THR A 39 -4.57 -11.44 3.45
N PRO A 40 -3.36 -11.19 2.88
CA PRO A 40 -2.16 -11.31 3.67
C PRO A 40 -2.35 -10.45 4.92
N ARG A 41 -2.10 -11.00 6.12
CA ARG A 41 -2.03 -10.25 7.39
C ARG A 41 -1.13 -8.99 7.30
N ARG A 42 -0.32 -8.87 6.24
CA ARG A 42 0.32 -7.63 5.80
C ARG A 42 -0.64 -6.47 5.49
N LEU A 43 -1.93 -6.67 5.24
CA LEU A 43 -2.87 -5.56 5.01
C LEU A 43 -3.16 -4.80 6.32
N ALA A 44 -3.41 -5.52 7.42
CA ALA A 44 -3.71 -4.91 8.73
C ALA A 44 -2.51 -4.14 9.33
N GLY A 45 -1.28 -4.64 9.15
CA GLY A 45 -0.08 -3.91 9.59
C GLY A 45 0.33 -2.75 8.67
N VAL A 46 -0.20 -2.70 7.44
CA VAL A 46 0.14 -1.66 6.48
C VAL A 46 -0.76 -0.43 6.63
N GLU A 47 -2.02 -0.58 7.06
CA GLU A 47 -2.89 0.56 7.38
C GLU A 47 -2.28 1.44 8.50
N ALA A 48 -1.68 0.83 9.53
CA ALA A 48 -0.98 1.56 10.58
C ALA A 48 0.29 2.29 10.08
N ARG A 49 1.04 1.69 9.13
CA ARG A 49 2.23 2.32 8.54
C ARG A 49 1.88 3.57 7.73
N TYR A 50 0.80 3.56 6.96
CA TYR A 50 0.39 4.75 6.21
C TYR A 50 -0.08 5.89 7.10
N GLY A 51 -0.66 5.60 8.27
CA GLY A 51 -0.98 6.62 9.27
C GLY A 51 0.24 7.41 9.69
N SER A 52 1.34 6.72 10.04
CA SER A 52 2.60 7.38 10.41
C SER A 52 3.23 8.18 9.26
N LEU A 53 3.10 7.69 8.02
CA LEU A 53 3.64 8.37 6.84
C LEU A 53 2.87 9.67 6.55
N ARG A 54 1.54 9.66 6.70
CA ARG A 54 0.70 10.86 6.59
C ARG A 54 1.05 11.91 7.63
N VAL A 55 1.33 11.51 8.87
CA VAL A 55 1.78 12.42 9.94
C VAL A 55 3.12 13.05 9.58
N LEU A 56 4.09 12.23 9.14
CA LEU A 56 5.40 12.73 8.69
C LEU A 56 5.26 13.72 7.53
N LEU A 57 4.39 13.44 6.56
CA LEU A 57 4.15 14.30 5.39
C LEU A 57 3.56 15.65 5.80
N ASN A 58 2.61 15.65 6.74
CA ASN A 58 2.07 16.87 7.33
C ASN A 58 3.12 17.65 8.12
N ALA A 59 4.00 16.96 8.84
CA ALA A 59 5.11 17.59 9.55
C ALA A 59 6.10 18.27 8.57
N ILE A 60 6.47 17.63 7.47
CA ILE A 60 7.33 18.23 6.43
C ILE A 60 6.67 19.47 5.82
N ARG A 61 5.38 19.40 5.49
CA ARG A 61 4.63 20.56 4.98
C ARG A 61 4.59 21.70 5.99
N PHE A 62 4.36 21.38 7.26
CA PHE A 62 4.36 22.36 8.34
C PHE A 62 5.72 23.04 8.50
N ILE A 63 6.82 22.27 8.45
CA ILE A 63 8.18 22.81 8.47
C ILE A 63 8.44 23.72 7.26
N ALA A 64 8.00 23.34 6.06
CA ALA A 64 8.15 24.17 4.87
C ALA A 64 7.45 25.54 5.02
N VAL A 65 6.23 25.54 5.58
CA VAL A 65 5.48 26.77 5.89
C VAL A 65 6.20 27.59 6.96
N LEU A 66 6.72 26.95 8.01
CA LEU A 66 7.51 27.64 9.04
C LEU A 66 8.77 28.29 8.47
N VAL A 67 9.50 27.60 7.60
CA VAL A 67 10.69 28.15 6.93
C VAL A 67 10.32 29.40 6.12
N LEU A 68 9.20 29.37 5.40
CA LEU A 68 8.72 30.51 4.64
C LEU A 68 8.31 31.68 5.55
N LEU A 69 7.61 31.41 6.67
CA LEU A 69 7.25 32.42 7.66
C LEU A 69 8.47 33.03 8.34
N LEU A 70 9.46 32.22 8.73
CA LEU A 70 10.69 32.70 9.34
C LEU A 70 11.53 33.51 8.36
N GLY A 71 11.66 33.06 7.11
CA GLY A 71 12.35 33.81 6.06
C GLY A 71 11.68 35.16 5.79
N GLY A 72 10.35 35.18 5.72
CA GLY A 72 9.58 36.42 5.60
C GLY A 72 9.75 37.34 6.82
N LEU A 73 9.71 36.80 8.03
CA LEU A 73 9.90 37.57 9.25
C LEU A 73 11.29 38.18 9.33
N VAL A 74 12.35 37.42 8.99
CA VAL A 74 13.72 37.92 8.92
C VAL A 74 13.82 39.05 7.89
N PHE A 75 13.24 38.86 6.71
CA PHE A 75 13.21 39.90 5.67
C PHE A 75 12.54 41.20 6.14
N PHE A 76 11.38 41.09 6.82
CA PHE A 76 10.71 42.28 7.36
C PHE A 76 11.48 42.92 8.52
N ALA A 77 12.16 42.12 9.34
CA ALA A 77 12.96 42.63 10.44
C ALA A 77 14.20 43.41 9.95
N THR A 78 14.75 43.08 8.78
CA THR A 78 15.95 43.73 8.23
C THR A 78 15.64 44.97 7.39
N LEU A 79 14.39 45.19 6.96
CA LEU A 79 13.99 46.37 6.18
C LEU A 79 14.18 47.72 6.90
N GLY A 80 14.36 47.72 8.22
CA GLY A 80 14.60 48.93 9.03
C GLY A 80 16.03 49.08 9.54
N ASP A 81 16.95 48.20 9.14
CA ASP A 81 18.34 48.21 9.60
C ASP A 81 19.24 48.85 8.53
N ASP A 82 19.76 50.05 8.82
CA ASP A 82 20.65 50.79 7.91
C ASP A 82 21.99 50.07 7.67
N GLY A 83 22.32 49.06 8.49
CA GLY A 83 23.57 48.32 8.42
C GLY A 83 23.61 47.19 7.38
N GLN A 84 22.47 46.76 6.82
CA GLN A 84 22.43 45.64 5.89
C GLN A 84 22.20 46.07 4.44
N SER A 85 22.90 45.41 3.52
CA SER A 85 22.68 45.68 2.11
C SER A 85 21.31 45.11 1.67
N PRO A 86 20.53 45.84 0.84
CA PRO A 86 19.25 45.34 0.32
C PRO A 86 19.39 44.03 -0.47
N VAL A 87 20.55 43.83 -1.09
CA VAL A 87 20.88 42.64 -1.88
C VAL A 87 21.00 41.40 -0.99
N GLU A 88 21.70 41.50 0.15
CA GLU A 88 21.83 40.39 1.10
C GLU A 88 20.46 40.00 1.68
N THR A 89 19.67 40.99 2.07
CA THR A 89 18.29 40.77 2.55
C THR A 89 17.42 40.08 1.49
N GLY A 90 17.52 40.52 0.23
CA GLY A 90 16.82 39.89 -0.89
C GLY A 90 17.24 38.44 -1.12
N LEU A 91 18.54 38.14 -1.02
CA LEU A 91 19.06 36.77 -1.16
C LEU A 91 18.55 35.84 -0.05
N VAL A 92 18.42 36.33 1.19
CA VAL A 92 17.85 35.55 2.30
C VAL A 92 16.39 35.17 2.01
N LEU A 93 15.58 36.13 1.52
CA LEU A 93 14.19 35.88 1.19
C LEU A 93 14.05 34.86 0.04
N VAL A 94 14.79 35.08 -1.06
CA VAL A 94 14.79 34.15 -2.20
C VAL A 94 15.26 32.77 -1.77
N GLY A 95 16.31 32.68 -0.95
CA GLY A 95 16.79 31.42 -0.38
C GLY A 95 15.73 30.69 0.43
N ALA A 96 15.02 31.40 1.32
CA ALA A 96 13.93 30.81 2.11
C ALA A 96 12.78 30.29 1.23
N ILE A 97 12.41 31.02 0.17
CA ILE A 97 11.39 30.59 -0.80
C ILE A 97 11.85 29.33 -1.53
N VAL A 98 13.09 29.29 -2.03
CA VAL A 98 13.63 28.11 -2.74
C VAL A 98 13.64 26.88 -1.84
N ILE A 99 14.07 27.03 -0.58
CA ILE A 99 14.07 25.93 0.40
C ILE A 99 12.64 25.46 0.68
N ALA A 100 11.69 26.37 0.90
CA ALA A 100 10.30 26.02 1.14
C ALA A 100 9.68 25.28 -0.06
N VAL A 101 9.92 25.75 -1.29
CA VAL A 101 9.47 25.09 -2.53
C VAL A 101 10.09 23.70 -2.65
N ALA A 102 11.39 23.54 -2.39
CA ALA A 102 12.05 22.24 -2.44
C ALA A 102 11.45 21.24 -1.43
N MET A 103 11.16 21.68 -0.20
CA MET A 103 10.51 20.85 0.81
C MET A 103 9.08 20.45 0.42
N LEU A 104 8.31 21.39 -0.14
CA LEU A 104 6.95 21.11 -0.64
C LEU A 104 6.96 20.14 -1.83
N ALA A 105 7.91 20.29 -2.75
CA ALA A 105 8.10 19.38 -3.88
C ALA A 105 8.44 17.96 -3.38
N LEU A 106 9.36 17.84 -2.42
CA LEU A 106 9.70 16.56 -1.79
C LEU A 106 8.47 15.91 -1.15
N ALA A 107 7.68 16.67 -0.40
CA ALA A 107 6.43 16.18 0.18
C ALA A 107 5.43 15.73 -0.90
N GLY A 108 5.37 16.41 -2.04
CA GLY A 108 4.56 16.02 -3.20
C GLY A 108 4.95 14.67 -3.80
N ILE A 109 6.25 14.38 -3.88
CA ILE A 109 6.76 13.07 -4.36
C ILE A 109 6.27 11.94 -3.45
N PHE A 110 6.28 12.13 -2.12
CA PHE A 110 5.78 11.13 -1.18
C PHE A 110 4.28 10.87 -1.34
N VAL A 111 3.47 11.91 -1.61
CA VAL A 111 2.04 11.73 -1.90
C VAL A 111 1.86 10.89 -3.17
N LEU A 112 2.58 11.22 -4.24
CA LEU A 112 2.50 10.48 -5.50
C LEU A 112 2.87 9.00 -5.32
N MET A 113 3.91 8.71 -4.53
CA MET A 113 4.29 7.32 -4.22
C MET A 113 3.17 6.59 -3.45
N MET A 114 2.57 7.24 -2.44
CA MET A 114 1.44 6.67 -1.71
C MET A 114 0.24 6.39 -2.62
N ASP A 115 -0.12 7.34 -3.47
CA ASP A 115 -1.26 7.20 -4.39
C ASP A 115 -0.99 6.08 -5.41
N MET A 116 0.24 5.94 -5.88
CA MET A 116 0.64 4.85 -6.78
C MET A 116 0.56 3.48 -6.09
N GLU A 117 0.97 3.37 -4.83
CA GLU A 117 0.80 2.15 -4.02
C GLU A 117 -0.68 1.83 -3.76
N GLU A 118 -1.52 2.84 -3.53
CA GLU A 118 -2.95 2.66 -3.30
C GLU A 118 -3.68 2.22 -4.58
N ASN A 119 -3.34 2.83 -5.72
CA ASN A 119 -3.89 2.47 -7.03
C ASN A 119 -3.46 1.08 -7.51
N THR A 120 -2.23 0.66 -7.20
CA THR A 120 -1.80 -0.71 -7.52
C THR A 120 -2.51 -1.75 -6.66
N ARG A 121 -2.87 -1.43 -5.41
CA ARG A 121 -3.68 -2.33 -4.58
C ARG A 121 -5.14 -2.44 -5.03
N SER A 122 -5.75 -1.33 -5.44
CA SER A 122 -7.15 -1.34 -5.90
C SER A 122 -7.32 -2.13 -7.20
N SER A 123 -6.33 -2.07 -8.10
CA SER A 123 -6.36 -2.83 -9.36
C SER A 123 -6.30 -4.34 -9.13
N PHE A 124 -5.50 -4.83 -8.18
CA PHE A 124 -5.48 -6.26 -7.82
C PHE A 124 -6.82 -6.72 -7.25
N ARG A 125 -7.46 -5.92 -6.38
CA ARG A 125 -8.79 -6.25 -5.84
C ARG A 125 -9.84 -6.32 -6.94
N LEU A 126 -9.81 -5.39 -7.89
CA LEU A 126 -10.72 -5.41 -9.05
C LEU A 126 -10.50 -6.65 -9.92
N GLN A 127 -9.26 -7.03 -10.19
CA GLN A 127 -8.96 -8.25 -10.95
C GLN A 127 -9.47 -9.51 -10.26
N GLN A 128 -9.33 -9.61 -8.93
CA GLN A 128 -9.87 -10.73 -8.15
C GLN A 128 -11.40 -10.78 -8.23
N LEU A 129 -12.08 -9.65 -8.09
CA LEU A 129 -13.54 -9.60 -8.20
C LEU A 129 -14.03 -10.03 -9.60
N ILE A 130 -13.36 -9.59 -10.66
CA ILE A 130 -13.69 -9.98 -12.03
C ILE A 130 -13.45 -11.48 -12.25
N LEU A 131 -12.37 -12.04 -11.72
CA LEU A 131 -12.08 -13.47 -11.79
C LEU A 131 -13.15 -14.30 -11.05
N GLU A 132 -13.54 -13.87 -9.85
CA GLU A 132 -14.61 -14.52 -9.08
C GLU A 132 -15.96 -14.47 -9.80
N GLU A 133 -16.29 -13.34 -10.43
CA GLU A 133 -17.51 -13.20 -11.21
C GLU A 133 -17.51 -14.09 -12.46
N LEU A 134 -16.37 -14.18 -13.17
CA LEU A 134 -16.23 -15.06 -14.33
C LEU A 134 -16.29 -16.55 -13.94
N GLU A 135 -15.69 -16.96 -12.82
CA GLU A 135 -15.81 -18.33 -12.31
C GLU A 135 -17.26 -18.67 -11.94
N ALA A 136 -17.97 -17.74 -11.29
CA ALA A 136 -19.38 -17.91 -10.96
C ALA A 136 -20.26 -17.99 -12.23
N ALA A 137 -19.99 -17.15 -13.24
CA ALA A 137 -20.71 -17.14 -14.51
C ALA A 137 -20.41 -18.37 -15.37
N ARG A 138 -19.23 -18.99 -15.25
CA ARG A 138 -18.85 -20.17 -16.03
C ARG A 138 -19.63 -21.42 -15.63
N GLY A 139 -20.28 -21.42 -14.45
CA GLY A 139 -21.18 -22.49 -14.04
C GLY A 139 -20.52 -23.88 -13.95
N VAL A 140 -19.19 -23.96 -13.93
CA VAL A 140 -18.46 -25.23 -13.80
C VAL A 140 -18.59 -25.68 -12.36
N THR A 141 -19.62 -26.48 -12.08
CA THR A 141 -19.64 -27.29 -10.87
C THR A 141 -18.48 -28.27 -10.96
N PRO A 142 -17.59 -28.35 -9.95
CA PRO A 142 -16.41 -29.23 -9.95
C PRO A 142 -16.73 -30.70 -10.23
N ASP A 143 -17.97 -31.11 -9.94
CA ASP A 143 -18.46 -32.46 -10.19
C ASP A 143 -18.41 -32.86 -11.69
N GLU A 144 -18.32 -31.90 -12.61
CA GLU A 144 -18.23 -32.17 -14.05
C GLU A 144 -16.77 -32.35 -14.55
N VAL A 145 -15.77 -31.88 -13.81
CA VAL A 145 -14.35 -32.00 -14.18
C VAL A 145 -13.76 -33.35 -13.75
N ASP A 146 -14.26 -33.92 -12.65
CA ASP A 146 -13.87 -35.27 -12.19
C ASP A 146 -14.53 -36.40 -13.01
N ALA A 147 -15.45 -36.08 -13.93
CA ALA A 147 -16.08 -37.03 -14.82
C ALA A 147 -15.26 -37.35 -16.07
N VAL A 148 -14.10 -36.72 -16.28
CA VAL A 148 -13.23 -37.04 -17.42
C VAL A 148 -12.51 -38.36 -17.14
N PRO A 149 -12.86 -39.46 -17.84
CA PRO A 149 -12.19 -40.74 -17.61
C PRO A 149 -10.70 -40.62 -17.95
N PRO A 150 -9.81 -41.28 -17.19
CA PRO A 150 -8.39 -41.26 -17.48
C PRO A 150 -8.16 -41.76 -18.92
N PRO A 151 -7.19 -41.19 -19.66
CA PRO A 151 -6.90 -41.60 -21.02
C PRO A 151 -6.61 -43.10 -21.04
N ALA A 152 -7.46 -43.86 -21.74
CA ALA A 152 -7.31 -45.29 -21.92
C ALA A 152 -6.09 -45.57 -22.81
N GLY A 153 -4.91 -45.64 -22.21
CA GLY A 153 -3.68 -45.83 -22.99
C GLY A 153 -2.38 -45.60 -22.24
N ALA A 154 -2.27 -46.09 -21.00
CA ALA A 154 -0.98 -46.24 -20.33
C ALA A 154 -0.87 -47.68 -19.78
N ALA A 155 -0.68 -48.62 -20.69
CA ALA A 155 -0.22 -49.98 -20.42
C ALA A 155 0.88 -50.32 -21.44
#